data_AF-A0A2H6HS77-F1
#
_entry.id   AF-A0A2H6HS77-F1
#
_cell.length_a   1.000
_cell.length_b   1.000
_cell.length_c   1.000
_cell.angle_alpha   90.00
_cell.angle_beta   90.00
_cell.angle_gamma   90.00
#
_symmetry.space_group_name_H-M   'P 1'
#
loop_
_entity.id
_entity.type
_entity.pdbx_description
1 polymer ?
#
loop_
_entity_poly.entity_id
_entity_poly.type
_entity_poly.pdbx_seq_one_letter_code
_entity_poly.pdbx_strand_id
1 'polypeptide(L)'
;MDELKTLAPKTLFLSRDNATFKQLMKHLPQDTKPRLFWSMWNGYLKKSRNVKPYADKHGIPIEHLHTSGHATVNDLKRLAVAIQPKLTIPVHTFHPEKFSTIFSDVLKLADGETLNL
;
A
#
# COMPACT_ATOMS: atom_id res chain seq x y z
N MET A 1 -12.34 25.82 -7.20
CA MET A 1 -11.17 25.96 -6.29
C MET A 1 -11.39 27.04 -5.23
N ASP A 2 -12.16 28.11 -5.48
CA ASP A 2 -12.45 29.11 -4.44
C ASP A 2 -13.34 28.61 -3.29
N GLU A 3 -14.22 27.64 -3.55
CA GLU A 3 -15.01 26.94 -2.51
C GLU A 3 -14.14 26.21 -1.47
N LEU A 4 -12.89 25.88 -1.81
CA LEU A 4 -11.98 25.20 -0.87
C LEU A 4 -11.62 26.08 0.32
N LYS A 5 -11.59 27.40 0.13
CA LYS A 5 -11.25 28.36 1.19
C LYS A 5 -12.32 28.42 2.28
N THR A 6 -13.59 28.19 1.92
CA THR A 6 -14.73 28.22 2.87
C THR A 6 -14.95 26.87 3.56
N LEU A 7 -14.48 25.78 2.97
CA LEU A 7 -14.71 24.40 3.44
C LEU A 7 -13.54 23.79 4.23
N ALA A 8 -12.34 24.39 4.18
CA ALA A 8 -11.11 23.84 4.75
C ALA A 8 -11.18 23.27 6.19
N PRO A 9 -11.84 23.90 7.19
CA PRO A 9 -11.80 23.38 8.57
C PRO A 9 -12.63 22.10 8.81
N LYS A 10 -13.44 21.64 7.85
CA LYS A 10 -14.28 20.43 8.00
C LYS A 10 -14.21 19.46 6.81
N THR A 11 -13.20 19.59 5.94
CA THR A 11 -13.15 18.86 4.68
C THR A 11 -12.07 17.80 4.65
N LEU A 12 -12.47 16.58 4.30
CA LEU A 12 -11.55 15.52 3.91
C LEU A 12 -11.25 15.63 2.42
N PHE A 13 -9.97 15.77 2.08
CA PHE A 13 -9.52 15.74 0.70
C PHE A 13 -8.94 14.38 0.35
N LEU A 14 -9.43 13.79 -0.74
CA LEU A 14 -8.82 12.62 -1.35
C LEU A 14 -7.97 13.09 -2.54
N SER A 15 -6.69 12.76 -2.51
CA SER A 15 -5.77 13.11 -3.58
C SER A 15 -4.80 11.97 -3.86
N ARG A 16 -4.40 11.85 -5.12
CA ARG A 16 -3.33 10.92 -5.53
C ARG A 16 -1.97 11.57 -5.32
N ASP A 17 -0.93 10.77 -5.19
CA ASP A 17 0.45 11.27 -5.20
C ASP A 17 0.90 11.71 -6.61
N ASN A 18 0.41 12.87 -7.03
CA ASN A 18 0.74 13.48 -8.31
C ASN A 18 0.79 15.02 -8.20
N ALA A 19 1.02 15.71 -9.32
CA ALA A 19 1.11 17.17 -9.34
C ALA A 19 -0.18 17.87 -8.86
N THR A 20 -1.34 17.22 -8.98
CA THR A 20 -2.63 17.77 -8.52
C THR A 20 -2.65 17.98 -7.02
N PHE A 21 -2.01 17.10 -6.24
CA PHE A 21 -1.85 17.30 -4.79
C PHE A 21 -1.18 18.64 -4.48
N LYS A 22 -0.08 18.97 -5.17
CA LYS A 22 0.63 20.24 -4.98
C LYS A 22 -0.25 21.44 -5.33
N GLN A 23 -1.09 21.33 -6.36
CA GLN A 23 -2.02 22.40 -6.73
C GLN A 23 -3.10 22.57 -5.66
N LEU A 24 -3.70 21.48 -5.20
CA LEU A 24 -4.69 21.50 -4.12
C LEU A 24 -4.14 22.23 -2.87
N MET A 25 -2.92 21.89 -2.46
CA MET A 25 -2.29 22.50 -1.28
C MET A 25 -2.10 24.02 -1.40
N LYS A 26 -1.88 24.56 -2.61
CA LYS A 26 -1.74 26.02 -2.83
C LYS A 26 -3.04 26.79 -2.63
N HIS A 27 -4.19 26.10 -2.71
CA HIS A 27 -5.50 26.72 -2.59
C HIS A 27 -6.10 26.61 -1.20
N LEU A 28 -5.43 25.89 -0.28
CA LEU A 28 -5.81 25.91 1.12
C LEU A 28 -5.50 27.27 1.76
N PRO A 29 -6.32 27.76 2.70
CA PRO A 29 -6.00 28.93 3.50
C PRO A 29 -4.62 28.81 4.16
N GLN A 30 -3.85 29.90 4.21
CA GLN A 30 -2.44 29.88 4.66
C GLN A 30 -2.27 29.46 6.13
N ASP A 31 -3.29 29.68 6.95
CA ASP A 31 -3.36 29.30 8.37
C ASP A 31 -3.81 27.84 8.57
N THR A 32 -4.20 27.14 7.50
CA THR A 32 -4.60 25.74 7.57
C THR A 32 -3.40 24.87 7.94
N LYS A 33 -3.56 24.08 9.02
CA LYS A 33 -2.62 23.03 9.41
C LYS A 33 -3.18 21.68 8.95
N PRO A 34 -2.83 21.19 7.75
CA PRO A 34 -3.32 19.92 7.27
C PRO A 34 -2.75 18.77 8.10
N ARG A 35 -3.54 17.69 8.25
CA ARG A 35 -3.03 16.37 8.64
C ARG A 35 -3.10 15.48 7.41
N LEU A 36 -2.00 14.80 7.11
CA LEU A 36 -1.93 13.90 5.97
C LEU A 36 -2.05 12.45 6.44
N PHE A 37 -3.04 11.75 5.92
CA PHE A 37 -3.19 10.32 6.11
C PHE A 37 -2.74 9.61 4.85
N TRP A 38 -1.71 8.77 4.95
CA TRP A 38 -1.30 7.89 3.87
C TRP A 38 -1.96 6.52 4.05
N SER A 39 -3.04 6.28 3.29
CA SER A 39 -3.79 5.02 3.39
C SER A 39 -3.30 3.91 2.44
N MET A 40 -2.17 4.14 1.76
CA MET A 40 -1.60 3.24 0.77
C MET A 40 -0.39 2.49 1.35
N TRP A 41 0.14 1.52 0.62
CA TRP A 41 1.35 0.81 1.02
C TRP A 41 2.52 1.78 1.27
N ASN A 42 3.28 1.57 2.35
CA ASN A 42 4.40 2.45 2.74
C ASN A 42 5.51 2.47 1.68
N GLY A 43 5.67 1.39 0.91
CA GLY A 43 6.62 1.35 -0.21
C GLY A 43 6.33 2.42 -1.28
N TYR A 44 5.07 2.77 -1.50
CA TYR A 44 4.71 3.87 -2.39
C TYR A 44 5.02 5.23 -1.79
N LEU A 45 4.82 5.40 -0.46
CA LEU A 45 5.19 6.65 0.22
C LEU A 45 6.71 6.91 0.14
N LYS A 46 7.53 5.86 0.30
CA LYS A 46 8.99 5.96 0.15
C LYS A 46 9.41 6.35 -1.27
N LYS A 47 8.61 5.99 -2.28
CA LYS A 47 8.82 6.32 -3.70
C LYS A 47 8.09 7.59 -4.14
N SER A 48 7.39 8.28 -3.22
CA SER A 48 6.54 9.42 -3.55
C SER A 48 7.34 10.58 -4.12
N ARG A 49 6.84 11.17 -5.21
CA ARG A 49 7.45 12.35 -5.85
C ARG A 49 6.72 13.66 -5.55
N ASN A 50 5.54 13.61 -4.91
CA ASN A 50 4.75 14.82 -4.65
C ASN A 50 4.37 14.97 -3.18
N VAL A 51 3.68 13.99 -2.60
CA VAL A 51 3.12 14.09 -1.24
C VAL A 51 4.23 14.13 -0.19
N LYS A 52 5.10 13.11 -0.16
CA LYS A 52 6.18 13.04 0.84
C LYS A 52 7.14 14.23 0.80
N PRO A 53 7.71 14.63 -0.35
CA PRO A 53 8.60 15.78 -0.40
C PRO A 53 7.91 17.08 0.01
N TYR A 54 6.63 17.24 -0.31
CA TYR A 54 5.87 18.43 0.10
C TYR A 54 5.66 18.44 1.61
N ALA A 55 5.23 17.31 2.19
CA ALA A 55 5.03 17.19 3.63
C ALA A 55 6.32 17.46 4.41
N ASP A 56 7.44 16.86 3.99
CA ASP A 56 8.75 17.07 4.59
C ASP A 56 9.16 18.55 4.51
N LYS A 57 9.02 19.19 3.33
CA LYS A 57 9.35 20.60 3.12
C LYS A 57 8.54 21.55 4.01
N HIS A 58 7.29 21.21 4.28
CA HIS A 58 6.34 22.06 5.01
C HIS A 58 6.13 21.62 6.47
N GLY A 59 6.88 20.63 6.95
CA GLY A 59 6.76 20.12 8.33
C GLY A 59 5.39 19.51 8.64
N ILE A 60 4.71 18.95 7.63
CA ILE A 60 3.37 18.36 7.79
C ILE A 60 3.52 16.90 8.24
N PRO A 61 2.95 16.49 9.38
CA PRO A 61 2.99 15.10 9.80
C PRO A 61 2.18 14.21 8.85
N ILE A 62 2.78 13.06 8.49
CA ILE A 62 2.11 11.99 7.75
C ILE A 62 1.81 10.83 8.71
N GLU A 63 0.54 10.50 8.86
CA GLU A 63 0.08 9.32 9.58
C GLU A 63 -0.15 8.17 8.59
N HIS A 64 0.47 7.02 8.84
CA HIS A 64 0.33 5.84 7.98
C HIS A 64 -0.83 4.98 8.45
N LEU A 65 -1.90 4.89 7.64
CA LEU A 65 -3.13 4.16 7.94
C LEU A 65 -3.45 3.14 6.83
N HIS A 66 -2.61 2.12 6.68
CA HIS A 66 -2.76 1.11 5.64
C HIS A 66 -3.29 -0.21 6.19
N THR A 67 -4.32 -0.75 5.53
CA THR A 67 -4.74 -2.14 5.70
C THR A 67 -4.29 -2.95 4.50
N SER A 68 -3.56 -4.05 4.75
CA SER A 68 -3.09 -4.96 3.69
C SER A 68 -4.26 -5.66 3.00
N GLY A 69 -4.19 -5.81 1.68
CA GLY A 69 -5.11 -6.64 0.90
C GLY A 69 -4.66 -8.11 0.76
N HIS A 70 -3.45 -8.45 1.21
CA HIS A 70 -2.92 -9.82 1.15
C HIS A 70 -3.18 -10.59 2.45
N ALA A 71 -3.46 -11.89 2.32
CA ALA A 71 -3.62 -12.80 3.43
C ALA A 71 -2.35 -12.88 4.30
N THR A 72 -2.53 -13.02 5.61
CA THR A 72 -1.41 -13.24 6.52
C THR A 72 -0.88 -14.67 6.40
N VAL A 73 0.33 -14.92 6.90
CA VAL A 73 0.89 -16.29 6.95
C VAL A 73 -0.05 -17.25 7.71
N ASN A 74 -0.71 -16.77 8.77
CA ASN A 74 -1.64 -17.59 9.54
C ASN A 74 -2.90 -17.92 8.73
N ASP A 75 -3.42 -16.97 7.96
CA ASP A 75 -4.58 -17.20 7.08
C ASP A 75 -4.22 -18.17 5.95
N LEU A 76 -3.02 -18.06 5.38
CA LEU A 76 -2.53 -19.02 4.38
C LEU A 76 -2.36 -20.43 4.97
N LYS A 77 -1.86 -20.56 6.21
CA LYS A 77 -1.80 -21.86 6.92
C LYS A 77 -3.19 -22.45 7.13
N ARG A 78 -4.15 -21.63 7.58
CA ARG A 78 -5.55 -22.07 7.74
C ARG A 78 -6.14 -22.54 6.42
N LEU A 79 -5.87 -21.83 5.33
CA LEU A 79 -6.29 -22.20 3.99
C LEU A 79 -5.68 -23.54 3.55
N ALA A 80 -4.37 -23.71 3.74
CA ALA A 80 -3.68 -24.96 3.39
C ALA A 80 -4.20 -26.16 4.19
N VAL A 81 -4.48 -25.99 5.49
CA VAL A 81 -5.08 -27.05 6.32
C VAL A 81 -6.49 -27.41 5.83
N ALA A 82 -7.29 -26.42 5.44
CA ALA A 82 -8.66 -26.65 4.98
C ALA A 82 -8.70 -27.34 3.59
N ILE A 83 -7.76 -27.03 2.71
CA ILE A 83 -7.70 -27.58 1.35
C ILE A 83 -6.97 -28.93 1.30
N GLN A 84 -5.97 -29.14 2.17
CA GLN A 84 -5.05 -30.29 2.13
C GLN A 84 -4.44 -30.50 0.73
N PRO A 85 -3.75 -29.50 0.16
CA PRO A 85 -3.22 -29.60 -1.19
C PRO A 85 -2.14 -30.69 -1.27
N LYS A 86 -2.15 -31.47 -2.36
CA LYS A 86 -1.08 -32.43 -2.66
C LYS A 86 0.24 -31.76 -3.07
N LEU A 87 0.15 -30.54 -3.59
CA LEU A 87 1.28 -29.73 -4.05
C LEU A 87 0.93 -28.25 -3.90
N THR A 88 1.86 -27.46 -3.37
CA THR A 88 1.74 -26.00 -3.22
C THR A 88 2.71 -25.30 -4.15
N ILE A 89 2.21 -24.40 -5.02
CA ILE A 89 3.05 -23.60 -5.92
C ILE A 89 2.92 -22.12 -5.52
N PRO A 90 3.94 -21.52 -4.88
CA PRO A 90 3.92 -20.11 -4.52
C PRO A 90 3.99 -19.23 -5.78
N VAL A 91 3.02 -18.35 -5.95
CA VAL A 91 2.99 -17.34 -7.01
C VAL A 91 2.82 -15.94 -6.41
N HIS A 92 3.12 -14.91 -7.20
CA HIS A 92 2.96 -13.51 -6.80
C HIS A 92 3.67 -13.14 -5.48
N THR A 93 4.87 -13.67 -5.29
CA THR A 93 5.75 -13.40 -4.15
C THR A 93 7.17 -13.16 -4.63
N PHE A 94 7.89 -12.25 -3.98
CA PHE A 94 9.33 -12.06 -4.19
C PHE A 94 10.19 -13.07 -3.40
N HIS A 95 9.54 -13.87 -2.54
CA HIS A 95 10.21 -14.80 -1.63
C HIS A 95 9.60 -16.21 -1.68
N PRO A 96 9.56 -16.87 -2.85
CA PRO A 96 9.01 -18.23 -2.96
C PRO A 96 9.79 -19.24 -2.11
N GLU A 97 11.07 -19.00 -1.82
CA GLU A 97 11.91 -19.82 -0.96
C GLU A 97 11.40 -19.93 0.47
N LYS A 98 10.69 -18.92 0.97
CA LYS A 98 10.15 -18.93 2.34
C LYS A 98 8.95 -19.86 2.47
N PHE A 99 8.29 -20.23 1.38
CA PHE A 99 7.10 -21.09 1.46
C PHE A 99 7.45 -22.50 1.89
N SER A 100 8.64 -23.01 1.52
CA SER A 100 9.13 -24.32 1.96
C SER A 100 9.37 -24.43 3.47
N THR A 101 9.43 -23.31 4.21
CA THR A 101 9.48 -23.31 5.68
C THR A 101 8.11 -23.23 6.34
N ILE A 102 7.06 -23.01 5.55
CA ILE A 102 5.69 -22.75 6.02
C ILE A 102 4.74 -23.89 5.64
N PHE A 103 4.92 -24.49 4.45
CA PHE A 103 4.06 -25.53 3.88
C PHE A 103 4.88 -26.77 3.50
N SER A 104 4.23 -27.95 3.49
CA SER A 104 4.78 -29.15 2.88
C SER A 104 4.55 -29.17 1.37
N ASP A 105 5.30 -30.01 0.66
CA ASP A 105 5.08 -30.30 -0.76
C ASP A 105 5.05 -29.04 -1.64
N VAL A 106 6.03 -28.16 -1.41
CA VAL A 106 6.16 -26.89 -2.13
C VAL A 106 7.03 -27.06 -3.37
N LEU A 107 6.47 -26.78 -4.54
CA LEU A 107 7.20 -26.66 -5.79
C LEU A 107 7.30 -25.20 -6.19
N LYS A 108 8.53 -24.73 -6.46
CA LYS A 108 8.78 -23.39 -6.98
C LYS A 108 8.93 -23.49 -8.47
N LEU A 109 8.19 -22.66 -9.21
CA LEU A 109 8.31 -22.54 -10.66
C LEU A 109 8.82 -21.15 -11.01
N ALA A 110 9.70 -21.07 -12.00
CA ALA A 110 10.11 -19.82 -12.62
C ALA A 110 9.07 -19.33 -13.62
N ASP A 111 9.13 -18.03 -13.97
CA ASP A 111 8.27 -17.46 -15.00
C ASP A 111 8.45 -18.21 -16.34
N GLY A 112 7.35 -18.70 -16.90
CA GLY A 112 7.34 -19.46 -18.15
C GLY A 112 7.65 -20.96 -17.99
N GLU A 113 7.94 -21.44 -16.78
CA GLU A 113 8.13 -22.87 -16.51
C GLU A 113 6.79 -23.61 -16.51
N THR A 114 6.76 -24.79 -17.13
CA THR A 114 5.56 -25.64 -17.22
C THR A 114 5.69 -26.84 -16.28
N LEU A 115 4.63 -27.10 -15.51
CA LEU A 115 4.49 -28.33 -14.74
C LEU A 115 3.63 -29.33 -15.52
N ASN A 116 4.19 -30.51 -15.79
CA ASN A 116 3.43 -31.64 -16.31
C ASN A 116 2.99 -32.52 -15.14
N LEU A 117 1.69 -32.81 -15.05
CA LEU A 117 1.05 -33.59 -13.98
C LEU A 117 0.59 -34.95 -14.48
#